data_AF-A0A6N3ING8-F1
#
_entry.id   AF-A0A6N3ING8-F1
#
_cell.length_a   1.000
_cell.length_b   1.000
_cell.length_c   1.000
_cell.angle_alpha   90.00
_cell.angle_beta   90.00
_cell.angle_gamma   90.00
#
_symmetry.space_group_name_H-M   'P 1'
#
loop_
_entity.id
_entity.type
_entity.pdbx_description
1 polymer ?
#
loop_
_entity_poly.entity_id
_entity_poly.type
_entity_poly.pdbx_seq_one_letter_code
_entity_poly.pdbx_strand_id
1 'polypeptide(L)'
;LVTAGQLVMEEARKRNVDILPVDSEHSAIFQCLNGENKKEIDSIILTASGGPFRRKTKEELLNVTKNEALKHPNWSMGRKISIDSSTLMNKGLEVIEAKWLFDVDAEKIDVVVHPQSIIHSMVQFVDSSIIAQMGCP
;
A
#
# COMPACT_ATOMS: atom_id res chain seq x y z
N LEU A 1 5.46 1.20 10.85
CA LEU A 1 6.83 1.02 10.31
C LEU A 1 7.45 2.29 9.75
N VAL A 2 6.69 3.24 9.19
CA VAL A 2 7.21 4.48 8.59
C VAL A 2 8.21 5.25 9.47
N THR A 3 7.92 5.43 10.76
CA THR A 3 8.72 6.28 11.66
C THR A 3 9.98 5.61 12.22
N ALA A 4 10.04 4.27 12.24
CA ALA A 4 11.07 3.52 12.96
C ALA A 4 11.41 2.19 12.25
N GLY A 5 11.27 2.14 10.93
CA GLY A 5 11.32 0.90 10.14
C GLY A 5 12.58 0.08 10.40
N GLN A 6 13.75 0.70 10.27
CA GLN A 6 15.03 0.06 10.56
C GLN A 6 15.08 -0.54 11.98
N LEU A 7 14.71 0.23 13.01
CA LEU A 7 14.78 -0.22 14.40
C LEU A 7 13.86 -1.42 14.66
N VAL A 8 12.62 -1.35 14.16
CA VAL A 8 11.63 -2.42 14.32
C VAL A 8 12.07 -3.69 13.58
N MET A 9 12.49 -3.57 12.32
CA MET A 9 12.91 -4.71 11.50
C MET A 9 14.22 -5.35 11.99
N GLU A 10 15.17 -4.56 12.49
CA GLU A 10 16.38 -5.09 13.14
C GLU A 10 16.07 -5.85 14.42
N GLU A 11 15.20 -5.32 15.28
CA GLU A 11 14.84 -5.97 16.54
C GLU A 11 14.07 -7.27 16.31
N ALA A 12 13.16 -7.29 15.33
CA ALA A 12 12.45 -8.50 14.92
C ALA A 12 13.42 -9.59 14.43
N ARG A 13 14.39 -9.23 13.59
CA ARG A 13 15.45 -10.15 13.12
C ARG A 13 16.31 -10.67 14.27
N LYS A 14 16.73 -9.81 15.20
CA LYS A 14 17.52 -10.21 16.40
C LYS A 14 16.77 -11.21 17.27
N ARG A 15 15.44 -11.06 17.38
CA ARG A 15 14.58 -11.93 18.19
C ARG A 15 14.06 -13.15 17.44
N ASN A 16 14.37 -13.28 16.14
CA ASN A 16 13.86 -14.33 15.27
C ASN A 16 12.33 -14.44 15.32
N VAL A 17 11.65 -13.29 15.22
CA VAL A 17 10.18 -13.19 15.17
C VAL A 17 9.72 -12.58 13.86
N ASP A 18 8.60 -13.08 13.35
CA ASP A 18 7.99 -12.58 12.13
C ASP A 18 7.10 -11.37 12.41
N ILE A 19 7.08 -10.42 11.48
CA ILE A 19 6.11 -9.32 11.42
C ILE A 19 5.13 -9.63 10.30
N LEU A 20 3.87 -9.86 10.66
CA LEU A 20 2.80 -10.14 9.70
C LEU A 20 2.05 -8.86 9.35
N PRO A 21 2.02 -8.46 8.06
CA PRO A 21 1.28 -7.28 7.64
C PRO A 21 -0.23 -7.52 7.68
N VAL A 22 -0.96 -6.55 8.23
CA VAL A 22 -2.43 -6.54 8.31
C VAL A 22 -3.05 -5.49 7.38
N ASP A 23 -2.28 -4.45 7.03
CA ASP A 23 -2.71 -3.48 6.02
C ASP A 23 -2.95 -4.21 4.68
N SER A 24 -4.03 -3.86 3.97
CA SER A 24 -4.60 -4.69 2.90
C SER A 24 -3.62 -4.95 1.77
N GLU A 25 -2.92 -3.92 1.35
CA GLU A 25 -1.98 -3.95 0.25
C GLU A 25 -0.73 -4.77 0.61
N HIS A 26 -0.18 -4.58 1.81
CA HIS A 26 0.96 -5.38 2.27
C HIS A 26 0.56 -6.83 2.58
N SER A 27 -0.65 -7.07 3.08
CA SER A 27 -1.18 -8.41 3.25
C SER A 27 -1.33 -9.13 1.91
N ALA A 28 -1.77 -8.43 0.87
CA ALA A 28 -1.82 -8.93 -0.49
C ALA A 28 -0.43 -9.30 -1.02
N ILE A 29 0.56 -8.40 -0.88
CA ILE A 29 1.96 -8.68 -1.25
C ILE A 29 2.49 -9.91 -0.51
N PHE A 30 2.26 -9.98 0.80
CA PHE A 30 2.68 -11.11 1.62
C PHE A 30 2.09 -12.44 1.13
N GLN A 31 0.82 -12.45 0.75
CA GLN A 31 0.17 -13.62 0.18
C GLN A 31 0.73 -13.98 -1.21
N CYS A 32 1.04 -12.99 -2.06
CA CYS A 32 1.68 -13.22 -3.36
C CYS A 32 3.09 -13.83 -3.23
N LEU A 33 3.77 -13.59 -2.10
CA LEU A 33 5.10 -14.13 -1.81
C LEU A 33 5.08 -15.48 -1.08
N ASN A 34 3.89 -16.03 -0.80
CA ASN A 34 3.78 -17.25 -0.01
C ASN A 34 4.26 -18.48 -0.81
N GLY A 35 5.42 -19.02 -0.43
CA GLY A 35 6.07 -20.12 -1.14
C GLY A 35 7.09 -19.67 -2.19
N GLU A 36 7.21 -18.36 -2.41
CA GLU A 36 8.10 -17.75 -3.41
C GLU A 36 9.43 -17.28 -2.79
N ASN A 37 10.44 -17.14 -3.64
CA ASN A 37 11.73 -16.60 -3.24
C ASN A 37 11.69 -15.06 -3.26
N LYS A 38 11.75 -14.42 -2.08
CA LYS A 38 11.75 -12.95 -1.97
C LYS A 38 12.87 -12.25 -2.74
N LYS A 39 13.98 -12.95 -3.06
CA LYS A 39 15.07 -12.39 -3.87
C LYS A 39 14.72 -12.27 -5.36
N GLU A 40 13.65 -12.91 -5.80
CA GLU A 40 13.16 -12.90 -7.17
C GLU A 40 12.10 -11.81 -7.40
N ILE A 41 11.83 -10.96 -6.41
CA ILE A 41 11.00 -9.77 -6.57
C ILE A 41 11.73 -8.80 -7.52
N ASP A 42 11.11 -8.54 -8.66
CA ASP A 42 11.55 -7.48 -9.57
C ASP A 42 11.00 -6.14 -9.08
N SER A 43 9.68 -6.04 -8.95
CA SER A 43 8.95 -4.87 -8.45
C SER A 43 7.69 -5.25 -7.68
N ILE A 44 7.20 -4.31 -6.87
CA ILE A 44 5.91 -4.37 -6.18
C ILE A 44 4.97 -3.38 -6.84
N ILE A 45 3.74 -3.81 -7.11
CA ILE A 45 2.68 -2.92 -7.58
C ILE A 45 1.70 -2.68 -6.44
N LEU A 46 1.77 -1.48 -5.88
CA LEU A 46 0.98 -1.03 -4.75
C LEU A 46 -0.28 -0.30 -5.25
N THR A 47 -1.45 -0.92 -5.13
CA THR A 47 -2.66 -0.31 -5.69
C THR A 47 -3.25 0.73 -4.76
N ALA A 48 -3.94 1.75 -5.28
CA ALA A 48 -4.63 2.77 -4.49
C ALA A 48 -6.05 3.00 -5.02
N SER A 49 -7.04 3.24 -4.16
CA SER A 49 -8.39 3.61 -4.59
C SER A 49 -8.43 4.95 -5.37
N GLY A 50 -7.46 5.83 -5.08
CA GLY A 50 -7.42 7.21 -5.55
C GLY A 50 -8.20 8.20 -4.66
N GLY A 51 -8.90 7.71 -3.65
CA GLY A 51 -9.68 8.52 -2.71
C GLY A 51 -10.89 9.24 -3.34
N PRO A 52 -11.65 10.01 -2.53
CA PRO A 52 -12.86 10.72 -2.98
C PRO A 52 -12.58 11.82 -4.02
N PHE A 53 -11.35 12.32 -4.11
CA PHE A 53 -11.00 13.47 -4.95
C PHE A 53 -10.33 13.10 -6.28
N ARG A 54 -10.19 11.80 -6.59
CA ARG A 54 -9.54 11.31 -7.82
C ARG A 54 -9.98 11.99 -9.12
N ARG A 55 -11.25 12.42 -9.20
CA ARG A 55 -11.85 13.02 -10.40
C ARG A 55 -11.97 14.55 -10.32
N LYS A 56 -11.51 15.18 -9.23
CA LYS A 56 -11.58 16.64 -9.07
C LYS A 56 -10.46 17.32 -9.86
N THR A 57 -10.75 18.49 -10.41
CA THR A 57 -9.71 19.35 -11.01
C THR A 57 -8.87 20.02 -9.93
N LYS A 58 -7.75 20.63 -10.33
CA LYS A 58 -6.87 21.35 -9.41
C LYS A 58 -7.58 22.50 -8.71
N GLU A 59 -8.46 23.22 -9.42
CA GLU A 59 -9.23 24.35 -8.90
C GLU A 59 -10.29 23.88 -7.88
N GLU A 60 -10.93 22.75 -8.16
CA GLU A 60 -11.89 22.13 -7.24
C GLU A 60 -11.20 21.64 -5.96
N LEU A 61 -9.97 21.14 -6.06
CA LEU A 61 -9.17 20.68 -4.92
C LEU A 61 -8.82 21.81 -3.93
N LEU A 62 -8.74 23.06 -4.37
CA LEU A 62 -8.44 24.20 -3.48
C LEU A 62 -9.55 24.46 -2.45
N ASN A 63 -10.76 24.01 -2.73
CA ASN A 63 -11.95 24.30 -1.94
C ASN A 63 -12.55 23.06 -1.25
N VAL A 64 -11.86 21.91 -1.29
CA VAL A 64 -12.35 20.69 -0.64
C VAL A 64 -12.43 20.87 0.88
N THR A 65 -13.45 20.27 1.47
CA THR A 65 -13.67 20.29 2.90
C THR A 65 -13.30 18.96 3.54
N LYS A 66 -13.03 19.01 4.85
CA LYS A 66 -12.86 17.81 5.69
C LYS A 66 -14.04 16.84 5.54
N ASN A 67 -15.27 17.35 5.49
CA ASN A 67 -16.46 16.50 5.41
C ASN A 67 -16.57 15.74 4.08
N GLU A 68 -16.07 16.31 2.99
CA GLU A 68 -15.98 15.59 1.71
C GLU A 68 -14.86 14.53 1.75
N ALA A 69 -13.71 14.84 2.35
CA ALA A 69 -12.59 13.90 2.48
C ALA A 69 -12.94 12.67 3.34
N LEU A 70 -13.90 12.80 4.27
CA LEU A 70 -14.38 11.67 5.08
C LEU A 70 -15.34 10.73 4.33
N LYS A 71 -15.78 11.07 3.11
CA LYS A 71 -16.70 10.24 2.31
C LYS A 71 -15.93 9.35 1.33
N HIS A 72 -15.18 8.38 1.86
CA HIS A 72 -14.38 7.48 1.03
C HIS A 72 -15.29 6.56 0.16
N PRO A 73 -14.99 6.35 -1.14
CA PRO A 73 -15.88 5.62 -2.05
C PRO A 73 -16.04 4.12 -1.76
N ASN A 74 -14.99 3.47 -1.26
CA ASN A 74 -14.95 2.00 -1.15
C ASN A 74 -14.88 1.47 0.29
N TRP A 75 -14.53 2.31 1.27
CA TRP A 75 -14.10 1.85 2.59
C TRP A 75 -14.77 2.67 3.68
N SER A 76 -15.15 2.02 4.77
CA SER A 76 -15.58 2.67 6.01
C SER A 76 -14.44 2.62 7.01
N MET A 77 -13.79 3.77 7.27
CA MET A 77 -12.53 3.83 8.01
C MET A 77 -12.50 4.97 9.04
N GLY A 78 -11.45 4.98 9.87
CA GLY A 78 -11.20 6.07 10.81
C GLY A 78 -10.85 7.40 10.14
N ARG A 79 -11.14 8.51 10.82
CA ARG A 79 -10.99 9.87 10.26
C ARG A 79 -9.60 10.18 9.72
N LYS A 80 -8.53 9.77 10.42
CA LYS A 80 -7.13 10.05 10.01
C LYS A 80 -6.80 9.39 8.68
N ILE A 81 -7.04 8.07 8.57
CA ILE A 81 -6.78 7.31 7.35
C ILE A 81 -7.68 7.75 6.19
N SER A 82 -8.92 8.17 6.44
CA SER A 82 -9.78 8.76 5.39
C SER A 82 -9.21 10.06 4.82
N ILE A 83 -8.66 10.94 5.66
CA ILE A 83 -7.99 12.17 5.19
C ILE A 83 -6.72 11.82 4.40
N ASP A 84 -5.89 10.92 4.91
CA ASP A 84 -4.65 10.51 4.24
C ASP A 84 -4.91 9.82 2.90
N SER A 85 -5.98 9.03 2.80
CA SER A 85 -6.42 8.43 1.54
C SER A 85 -6.87 9.49 0.54
N SER A 86 -7.57 10.52 1.01
CA SER A 86 -8.04 11.64 0.18
C SER A 86 -6.91 12.50 -0.40
N THR A 87 -5.76 12.54 0.28
CA THR A 87 -4.56 13.26 -0.19
C THR A 87 -3.53 12.35 -0.85
N LEU A 88 -3.80 11.04 -0.92
CA LEU A 88 -2.85 9.98 -1.27
C LEU A 88 -1.61 9.89 -0.36
N MET A 89 -1.57 10.64 0.75
CA MET A 89 -0.53 10.49 1.76
C MET A 89 -0.53 9.09 2.34
N ASN A 90 -1.69 8.43 2.46
CA ASN A 90 -1.77 7.04 2.91
C ASN A 90 -0.86 6.15 2.07
N LYS A 91 -0.96 6.28 0.74
CA LYS A 91 -0.15 5.49 -0.18
C LYS A 91 1.33 5.82 -0.09
N GLY A 92 1.69 7.08 0.16
CA GLY A 92 3.07 7.47 0.45
C GLY A 92 3.64 6.81 1.71
N LEU A 93 2.84 6.73 2.78
CA LEU A 93 3.20 6.01 4.00
C LEU A 93 3.38 4.50 3.73
N GLU A 94 2.46 3.92 2.96
CA GLU A 94 2.49 2.50 2.63
C GLU A 94 3.67 2.12 1.71
N VAL A 95 4.15 3.01 0.83
CA VAL A 95 5.38 2.80 0.05
C VAL A 95 6.59 2.64 0.98
N ILE A 96 6.70 3.52 1.99
CA ILE A 96 7.77 3.43 2.99
C ILE A 96 7.64 2.13 3.80
N GLU A 97 6.43 1.75 4.16
CA GLU A 97 6.18 0.50 4.88
C GLU A 97 6.52 -0.74 4.05
N ALA A 98 6.16 -0.78 2.76
CA ALA A 98 6.48 -1.88 1.86
C ALA A 98 7.99 -2.05 1.67
N LYS A 99 8.75 -0.95 1.55
CA LYS A 99 10.22 -0.98 1.54
C LYS A 99 10.77 -1.77 2.74
N TRP A 100 10.26 -1.50 3.94
CA TRP A 100 10.75 -2.15 5.16
C TRP A 100 10.26 -3.59 5.30
N LEU A 101 8.99 -3.87 4.99
CA LEU A 101 8.39 -5.19 5.14
C LEU A 101 8.98 -6.22 4.16
N PHE A 102 9.26 -5.80 2.93
CA PHE A 102 9.66 -6.69 1.85
C PHE A 102 11.12 -6.54 1.44
N ASP A 103 11.87 -5.65 2.12
CA ASP A 103 13.29 -5.39 1.86
C ASP A 103 13.55 -5.02 0.39
N VAL A 104 12.74 -4.12 -0.15
CA VAL A 104 12.84 -3.62 -1.53
C VAL A 104 13.14 -2.12 -1.56
N ASP A 105 13.80 -1.67 -2.61
CA ASP A 105 14.03 -0.24 -2.83
C ASP A 105 12.75 0.48 -3.25
N ALA A 106 12.64 1.77 -2.91
CA ALA A 106 11.42 2.53 -3.13
C ALA A 106 11.13 2.71 -4.63
N GLU A 107 12.18 2.76 -5.43
CA GLU A 107 12.19 2.81 -6.88
C GLU A 107 11.61 1.54 -7.53
N LYS A 108 11.51 0.44 -6.77
CA LYS A 108 10.87 -0.82 -7.20
C LYS A 108 9.41 -0.92 -6.76
N ILE A 109 8.83 0.14 -6.20
CA ILE A 109 7.44 0.15 -5.72
C ILE A 109 6.62 1.08 -6.61
N ASP A 110 5.86 0.51 -7.54
CA ASP A 110 4.98 1.23 -8.44
C ASP A 110 3.62 1.47 -7.79
N VAL A 111 3.19 2.73 -7.74
CA VAL A 111 1.87 3.09 -7.24
C VAL A 111 0.87 3.18 -8.39
N VAL A 112 -0.16 2.33 -8.38
CA VAL A 112 -1.19 2.28 -9.42
C VAL A 112 -2.57 2.59 -8.86
N VAL A 113 -3.27 3.56 -9.44
CA VAL A 113 -4.64 3.85 -9.06
C VAL A 113 -5.59 2.79 -9.64
N HIS A 114 -6.16 1.97 -8.75
CA HIS A 114 -7.16 0.93 -9.05
C HIS A 114 -8.47 1.25 -8.30
N PRO A 115 -9.40 2.03 -8.92
CA PRO A 115 -10.56 2.59 -8.21
C PRO A 115 -11.55 1.56 -7.66
N GLN A 116 -11.56 0.34 -8.19
CA GLN A 116 -12.45 -0.73 -7.74
C GLN A 116 -11.96 -1.37 -6.44
N SER A 117 -10.68 -1.21 -6.10
CA SER A 117 -10.05 -1.82 -4.91
C SER A 117 -10.27 -3.34 -4.81
N ILE A 118 -10.37 -4.05 -5.95
CA ILE A 118 -10.51 -5.50 -5.98
C ILE A 118 -9.15 -6.19 -5.96
N ILE A 119 -8.21 -5.72 -6.79
CA ILE A 119 -6.81 -6.12 -6.68
C ILE A 119 -6.19 -5.27 -5.57
N HIS A 120 -5.89 -5.89 -4.44
CA HIS A 120 -5.31 -5.19 -3.30
C HIS A 120 -3.82 -4.88 -3.53
N SER A 121 -3.07 -5.80 -4.12
CA SER A 121 -1.71 -5.52 -4.61
C SER A 121 -1.17 -6.66 -5.47
N MET A 122 -0.02 -6.42 -6.10
CA MET A 122 0.64 -7.41 -6.95
C MET A 122 2.14 -7.41 -6.73
N VAL A 123 2.78 -8.52 -7.09
CA VAL A 123 4.23 -8.68 -7.12
C VAL A 123 4.62 -9.12 -8.52
N GLN A 124 5.58 -8.42 -9.11
CA GLN A 124 6.22 -8.82 -10.35
C GLN A 124 7.55 -9.51 -10.01
N PHE A 125 7.80 -10.66 -10.63
CA PHE A 125 9.03 -11.43 -10.45
C PHE A 125 10.00 -11.20 -11.61
N VAL A 126 11.27 -11.57 -11.41
CA VAL A 126 12.35 -11.39 -12.41
C VAL A 126 12.12 -12.13 -13.73
N ASP A 127 11.26 -13.14 -13.73
CA ASP A 127 10.81 -13.85 -14.94
C ASP A 127 9.66 -13.15 -15.68
N SER A 128 9.28 -11.94 -15.22
CA SER A 128 8.15 -11.12 -15.70
C SER A 128 6.76 -11.67 -15.38
N SER A 129 6.65 -12.74 -14.58
CA SER A 129 5.36 -13.17 -14.05
C SER A 129 4.83 -12.17 -13.02
N ILE A 130 3.50 -12.03 -12.94
CA ILE A 130 2.83 -11.17 -11.97
C ILE A 130 1.81 -11.99 -11.21
N ILE A 131 1.93 -11.99 -9.88
CA ILE A 131 0.94 -12.59 -8.98
C ILE A 131 0.19 -11.45 -8.28
N ALA A 132 -1.13 -11.57 -8.23
CA ALA A 132 -2.04 -10.60 -7.63
C ALA A 132 -2.93 -11.27 -6.59
N GLN A 133 -3.19 -10.58 -5.48
CA GLN A 133 -4.21 -10.99 -4.52
C GLN A 133 -5.44 -10.11 -4.70
N MET A 134 -6.62 -10.76 -4.66
CA MET A 134 -7.89 -10.13 -4.96
C MET A 134 -8.95 -10.44 -3.90
N GLY A 135 -9.78 -9.46 -3.58
CA GLY A 135 -10.88 -9.58 -2.63
C GLY A 135 -11.87 -8.43 -2.78
N CYS A 136 -13.05 -8.56 -2.16
CA CYS A 136 -13.94 -7.40 -2.03
C CYS A 136 -13.42 -6.49 -0.91
N PRO A 137 -13.38 -5.16 -1.13
CA PRO A 137 -13.08 -4.18 -0.08
C PRO A 137 -14.21 -4.09 0.97
#